data_AF-A0A414P7L4-F1
#
_entry.id   AF-A0A414P7L4-F1
#
_cell.length_a   1.000
_cell.length_b   1.000
_cell.length_c   1.000
_cell.angle_alpha   90.00
_cell.angle_beta   90.00
_cell.angle_gamma   90.00
#
_symmetry.space_group_name_H-M   'P 1'
#
loop_
_entity.id
_entity.type
_entity.pdbx_description
1 polymer ?
#
loop_
_entity_poly.entity_id
_entity_poly.type
_entity_poly.pdbx_seq_one_letter_code
_entity_poly.pdbx_strand_id
1 'polypeptide(L)' 'MQRADIDRVADIWLDTNIRAHNFISKQYWQNNFSIVKEMLSQSEIYVYEEK' A
#
# COMPACT_ATOMS: atom_id res chain seq x y z
N MET A 1 15.24 -3.49 -1.71
CA MET A 1 14.04 -3.34 -0.86
C MET A 1 13.98 -4.52 0.09
N GLN A 2 13.96 -4.25 1.39
CA GLN A 2 13.76 -5.28 2.40
C GLN A 2 12.29 -5.71 2.40
N ARG A 3 11.98 -6.94 2.83
CA ARG A 3 10.58 -7.40 2.93
C ARG A 3 9.72 -6.45 3.78
N ALA A 4 10.30 -5.90 4.83
CA ALA A 4 9.66 -4.93 5.71
C ALA A 4 9.24 -3.63 4.99
N ASP A 5 9.98 -3.22 3.96
CA ASP A 5 9.65 -2.01 3.18
C ASP A 5 8.36 -2.22 2.39
N ILE A 6 8.15 -3.41 1.81
CA ILE A 6 6.90 -3.75 1.11
C ILE A 6 5.72 -3.74 2.05
N ASP A 7 5.88 -4.33 3.23
CA ASP A 7 4.82 -4.33 4.24
C ASP A 7 4.45 -2.89 4.61
N ARG A 8 5.47 -2.04 4.82
CA ARG A 8 5.27 -0.64 5.16
C ARG A 8 4.62 0.17 4.04
N VAL A 9 5.06 -0.01 2.80
CA VAL A 9 4.50 0.67 1.63
C VAL A 9 3.07 0.22 1.37
N ALA A 10 2.77 -1.07 1.52
CA ALA A 10 1.41 -1.58 1.40
C ALA A 10 0.48 -0.97 2.45
N ASP A 11 0.91 -0.88 3.71
CA ASP A 11 0.12 -0.25 4.78
C ASP A 11 -0.14 1.23 4.50
N ILE A 12 0.87 1.96 4.02
CA ILE A 12 0.72 3.36 3.58
C ILE A 12 -0.31 3.44 2.45
N TRP A 13 -0.18 2.58 1.43
CA TRP A 13 -1.12 2.53 0.31
C TRP A 13 -2.56 2.29 0.80
N LEU A 14 -2.80 1.34 1.70
CA LEU A 14 -4.14 1.03 2.19
C LEU A 14 -4.75 2.21 2.97
N ASP A 15 -4.01 2.73 3.94
CA ASP A 15 -4.48 3.81 4.81
C ASP A 15 -4.74 5.10 4.00
N THR A 16 -3.81 5.47 3.12
CA THR A 16 -3.94 6.69 2.33
C THR A 16 -5.06 6.60 1.30
N ASN A 17 -5.26 5.45 0.65
CA ASN A 17 -6.37 5.28 -0.30
C ASN A 17 -7.73 5.29 0.40
N ILE A 18 -7.87 4.69 1.58
CA ILE A 18 -9.12 4.77 2.36
C ILE A 18 -9.44 6.23 2.73
N ARG A 19 -8.43 7.02 3.13
CA ARG A 19 -8.63 8.43 3.51
C ARG A 19 -8.91 9.33 2.32
N ALA A 20 -8.09 9.25 1.27
CA ALA A 20 -8.19 10.11 0.10
C ALA A 20 -9.44 9.82 -0.74
N HIS A 21 -9.84 8.55 -0.80
CA HIS A 21 -10.98 8.09 -1.59
C HIS A 21 -12.11 7.59 -0.69
N ASN A 22 -12.48 8.36 0.34
CA ASN A 22 -13.55 8.02 1.28
C ASN A 22 -14.95 7.90 0.63
N PHE A 23 -15.09 8.36 -0.62
CA PHE A 23 -16.26 8.15 -1.47
C PHE A 23 -16.35 6.73 -2.05
N ILE A 24 -15.28 5.94 -1.98
CA ILE A 24 -15.23 4.50 -2.27
C ILE A 24 -15.29 3.74 -0.94
N SER A 25 -16.07 2.66 -0.90
CA SER A 25 -16.18 1.82 0.31
C SER A 25 -14.81 1.34 0.80
N LYS A 26 -14.56 1.47 2.10
CA LYS A 26 -13.37 0.91 2.77
C LYS A 26 -13.14 -0.56 2.43
N GLN A 27 -14.22 -1.32 2.28
CA GLN A 27 -14.16 -2.76 1.97
C GLN A 27 -13.51 -3.02 0.60
N TYR A 28 -13.67 -2.12 -0.37
CA TYR A 28 -13.03 -2.25 -1.67
C TYR A 28 -11.51 -2.27 -1.53
N TRP A 29 -10.94 -1.33 -0.77
CA TRP A 29 -9.50 -1.26 -0.54
C TRP A 29 -8.98 -2.47 0.23
N GLN A 30 -9.70 -2.91 1.26
CA GLN A 30 -9.34 -4.08 2.06
C GLN A 30 -9.37 -5.37 1.24
N ASN A 31 -10.39 -5.55 0.39
CA ASN A 31 -10.50 -6.73 -0.47
C ASN A 31 -9.38 -6.82 -1.51
N ASN A 32 -8.87 -5.69 -1.99
CA ASN A 32 -7.80 -5.64 -2.98
C ASN A 32 -6.39 -5.59 -2.37
N PHE A 33 -6.28 -5.44 -1.04
CA PHE A 33 -5.00 -5.24 -0.35
C PHE A 33 -3.97 -6.34 -0.65
N SER A 34 -4.38 -7.61 -0.60
CA SER A 34 -3.47 -8.74 -0.85
C SER A 34 -2.91 -8.72 -2.27
N ILE A 35 -3.76 -8.44 -3.26
CA ILE A 35 -3.35 -8.41 -4.67
C ILE A 35 -2.42 -7.24 -4.92
N VAL A 36 -2.75 -6.06 -4.40
CA VAL A 36 -1.90 -4.87 -4.57
C VAL A 36 -0.55 -5.06 -3.88
N LYS A 37 -0.49 -5.68 -2.70
CA LYS A 37 0.77 -6.01 -2.03
C LYS A 37 1.67 -6.92 -2.87
N GLU A 38 1.08 -7.89 -3.57
CA GLU A 38 1.80 -8.74 -4.52
C GLU A 38 2.32 -7.92 -5.72
N MET A 39 1.49 -7.05 -6.28
CA MET A 39 1.87 -6.16 -7.39
C MET A 39 2.99 -5.18 -6.99
N LEU A 40 2.96 -4.65 -5.77
CA LEU A 40 4.02 -3.79 -5.24
C LEU A 40 5.35 -4.54 -5.18
N SER A 41 5.34 -5.84 -4.86
CA SER A 41 6.56 -6.67 -4.85
C SER A 41 7.18 -6.87 -6.24
N GLN A 42 6.39 -6.66 -7.30
CA GLN A 42 6.82 -6.73 -8.70
C GLN A 42 7.10 -5.36 -9.32
N SER A 43 6.86 -4.28 -8.57
CA SER A 43 6.99 -2.90 -9.05
C SER A 43 8.34 -2.30 -8.67
N GLU A 44 8.78 -1.30 -9.44
CA GLU A 44 9.89 -0.45 -9.03
C GLU A 44 9.38 0.60 -8.03
N ILE A 45 9.87 0.56 -6.79
CA ILE A 45 9.41 1.41 -5.69
C ILE A 45 10.60 2.16 -5.09
N TYR A 46 10.43 3.46 -4.89
CA TYR A 46 11.38 4.33 -4.20
C TYR A 46 10.85 4.66 -2.82
N VAL A 47 11.64 4.37 -1.79
CA VAL A 47 11.32 4.69 -0.38
C VAL A 47 12.25 5.79 0.09
N TYR A 48 11.68 6.80 0.74
CA TYR A 48 12.40 7.85 1.44
C TYR A 48 12.23 7.70 2.94
N GLU A 49 13.34 7.73 3.67
CA GLU A 49 13.40 7.66 5.12
C GLU A 49 14.21 8.86 5.63
N GLU A 50 13.61 9.65 6.51
CA GLU A 50 14.32 10.71 7.24
C GLU A 50 15.11 10.08 8.40
N LYS A 51 16.31 10.60 8.68
CA LYS A 51 17.20 10.10 9.75
C LYS A 51 16.99 10.83 11.06
#